data_AF-A0ABD6CDX5-F1
#
_entry.id   AF-A0ABD6CDX5-F1
#
_cell.length_a   1.000
_cell.length_b   1.000
_cell.length_c   1.000
_cell.angle_alpha   90.00
_cell.angle_beta   90.00
_cell.angle_gamma   90.00
#
_symmetry.space_group_name_H-M   'P 1'
#
loop_
_entity.id
_entity.type
_entity.pdbx_description
1 polymer ?
#
loop_
_entity_poly.entity_id
_entity_poly.type
_entity_poly.pdbx_seq_one_letter_code
_entity_poly.pdbx_strand_id
1 'polypeptide(L)'
;MASGTIDIEEFENADADEFEERNDTERIVVFLDKNDDRAWKAATIAEQLGLDTDAVSAILSRLKERGFVRHKRPYWAITDDKERLQAAYRLHRHHETADEQYGGERLEDLQTDEMEEVQ
;
A
#
# COMPACT_ATOMS: atom_id res chain seq x y z
N MET A 1 -10.65 5.29 13.04
CA MET A 1 -10.34 3.90 13.41
C MET A 1 -10.29 3.14 12.11
N ALA A 2 -9.11 2.77 11.63
CA ALA A 2 -8.98 1.94 10.43
C ALA A 2 -9.45 0.53 10.78
N SER A 3 -10.37 -0.03 10.02
CA SER A 3 -10.84 -1.41 10.22
C SER A 3 -9.72 -2.33 9.72
N GLY A 4 -9.08 -3.06 10.62
CA GLY A 4 -7.96 -3.97 10.30
C GLY A 4 -8.42 -5.27 9.64
N THR A 5 -9.21 -5.18 8.57
CA THR A 5 -9.74 -6.33 7.83
C THR A 5 -9.46 -6.14 6.35
N ILE A 6 -8.73 -7.10 5.77
CA ILE A 6 -8.54 -7.27 4.33
C ILE A 6 -9.48 -8.38 3.85
N ASP A 7 -9.89 -8.33 2.58
CA ASP A 7 -10.70 -9.40 1.99
C ASP A 7 -9.88 -10.66 1.71
N ILE A 8 -10.57 -11.80 1.60
CA ILE A 8 -9.91 -13.11 1.48
C ILE A 8 -9.13 -13.24 0.17
N GLU A 9 -9.59 -12.60 -0.90
CA GLU A 9 -8.86 -12.57 -2.18
C GLU A 9 -7.54 -11.80 -2.05
N GLU A 10 -7.53 -10.69 -1.31
CA GLU A 10 -6.30 -9.93 -1.01
C GLU A 10 -5.36 -10.77 -0.15
N PHE A 11 -5.87 -11.45 0.88
CA PHE A 11 -5.09 -12.36 1.73
C PHE A 11 -4.48 -13.54 0.96
N GLU A 12 -5.20 -14.13 0.02
CA GLU A 12 -4.74 -15.30 -0.74
C GLU A 12 -3.76 -14.94 -1.87
N ASN A 13 -3.86 -13.72 -2.43
CA ASN A 13 -3.02 -13.29 -3.55
C ASN A 13 -1.78 -12.49 -3.13
N ALA A 14 -1.82 -11.80 -1.98
CA ALA A 14 -0.66 -11.06 -1.51
C ALA A 14 0.23 -11.97 -0.66
N ASP A 15 1.52 -11.95 -0.96
CA ASP A 15 2.51 -12.61 -0.12
C ASP A 15 2.53 -11.94 1.26
N ALA A 16 2.80 -12.71 2.33
CA ALA A 16 2.90 -12.15 3.68
C ALA A 16 3.90 -10.98 3.75
N ASP A 17 4.97 -11.05 2.96
CA ASP A 17 5.96 -9.99 2.81
C ASP A 17 5.37 -8.71 2.18
N GLU A 18 4.37 -8.81 1.30
CA GLU A 18 3.72 -7.65 0.67
C GLU A 18 2.87 -6.86 1.67
N PHE A 19 2.21 -7.54 2.61
CA PHE A 19 1.48 -6.88 3.69
C PHE A 19 2.40 -6.16 4.68
N GLU A 20 3.52 -6.80 5.07
CA GLU A 20 4.51 -6.18 5.95
C GLU A 20 5.20 -4.98 5.26
N GLU A 21 5.60 -5.12 4.00
CA GLU A 21 6.19 -4.03 3.21
C GLU A 21 5.23 -2.85 3.03
N ARG A 22 3.91 -3.11 2.88
CA ARG A 22 2.89 -2.05 2.82
C ARG A 22 2.80 -1.28 4.14
N ASN A 23 2.81 -1.98 5.28
CA ASN A 23 2.79 -1.34 6.59
C ASN A 23 4.06 -0.49 6.83
N ASP A 24 5.23 -1.03 6.50
CA ASP A 24 6.50 -0.34 6.69
C ASP A 24 6.66 0.88 5.78
N THR A 25 6.13 0.80 4.56
CA THR A 25 6.08 1.95 3.65
C THR A 25 5.28 3.09 4.27
N GLU A 26 4.07 2.82 4.79
CA GLU A 26 3.26 3.84 5.44
C GLU A 26 3.99 4.44 6.65
N ARG A 27 4.58 3.61 7.51
CA ARG A 27 5.34 4.05 8.69
C ARG A 27 6.51 4.97 8.32
N ILE A 28 7.26 4.64 7.27
CA ILE A 28 8.37 5.46 6.77
C ILE A 28 7.87 6.81 6.25
N VAL A 29 6.81 6.83 5.44
CA VAL A 29 6.30 8.10 4.90
C VAL A 29 5.74 8.99 6.00
N VAL A 30 4.97 8.43 6.95
CA VAL A 30 4.46 9.17 8.12
C VAL A 30 5.60 9.72 8.98
N PHE A 31 6.68 8.95 9.17
CA PHE A 31 7.86 9.43 9.89
C PHE A 31 8.50 10.63 9.18
N LEU A 32 8.68 10.55 7.86
CA LEU A 32 9.29 11.63 7.08
C LEU A 32 8.40 12.87 6.98
N ASP A 33 7.09 12.71 6.87
CA ASP A 33 6.12 13.82 6.85
C ASP A 33 6.05 14.55 8.20
N LYS A 34 6.09 13.80 9.32
CA LYS A 34 6.16 14.39 10.66
C LYS A 34 7.47 15.12 10.95
N ASN A 35 8.53 14.79 10.21
CA ASN A 35 9.86 15.37 10.35
C ASN A 35 10.30 16.02 9.03
N ASP A 36 9.37 16.76 8.39
CA ASP A 36 9.58 17.42 7.10
C ASP A 36 10.55 18.62 7.16
N ASP A 37 11.00 18.99 8.36
CA ASP A 37 11.98 20.05 8.61
C ASP A 37 13.44 19.63 8.36
N ARG A 38 13.71 18.33 8.17
CA ARG A 38 15.06 17.81 8.02
C ARG A 38 15.17 16.57 7.13
N ALA A 39 16.40 16.25 6.77
CA ALA A 39 16.72 15.04 6.02
C ALA A 39 17.41 13.99 6.91
N TRP A 40 17.11 12.72 6.66
CA TRP A 40 17.46 11.59 7.50
C TRP A 40 18.28 10.55 6.74
N LYS A 41 19.18 9.84 7.43
CA LYS A 41 19.85 8.67 6.87
C LYS A 41 18.92 7.46 6.95
N ALA A 42 19.02 6.53 6.00
CA ALA A 42 18.22 5.30 6.01
C ALA A 42 18.40 4.51 7.33
N ALA A 43 19.65 4.35 7.80
CA ALA A 43 19.93 3.69 9.07
C ALA A 43 19.27 4.37 10.29
N THR A 44 19.14 5.70 10.28
CA THR A 44 18.47 6.43 11.37
C THR A 44 16.97 6.23 11.33
N ILE A 45 16.36 6.22 10.13
CA ILE A 45 14.94 5.89 9.96
C ILE A 45 14.67 4.47 10.45
N ALA A 46 15.53 3.52 10.06
CA ALA A 46 15.45 2.12 10.46
C ALA A 46 15.51 1.96 11.98
N GLU A 47 16.47 2.61 12.64
CA GLU A 47 16.58 2.62 14.11
C GLU A 47 15.32 3.21 14.78
N GLN A 48 14.81 4.34 14.30
CA GLN A 48 13.65 5.01 14.88
C GLN A 48 12.36 4.19 14.72
N LEU A 49 12.24 3.43 13.64
CA LEU A 49 11.07 2.61 13.34
C LEU A 49 11.24 1.14 13.76
N GLY A 50 12.42 0.74 14.25
CA GLY A 50 12.71 -0.65 14.57
C GLY A 50 12.65 -1.58 13.34
N LEU A 51 13.06 -1.07 12.18
CA LEU A 51 13.04 -1.77 10.90
C LEU A 51 14.44 -2.20 10.48
N ASP A 52 14.50 -3.12 9.52
CA ASP A 52 15.75 -3.47 8.85
C ASP A 52 16.23 -2.32 7.95
N THR A 53 17.54 -2.06 7.94
CA THR A 53 18.11 -0.93 7.18
C THR A 53 18.09 -1.17 5.67
N ASP A 54 18.22 -2.40 5.22
CA ASP A 54 18.16 -2.76 3.80
C ASP A 54 16.71 -2.67 3.30
N ALA A 55 15.74 -3.13 4.10
CA ALA A 55 14.32 -2.95 3.84
C ALA A 55 13.95 -1.45 3.70
N VAL A 56 14.35 -0.61 4.66
CA VAL A 56 14.13 0.84 4.59
C VAL A 56 14.78 1.45 3.34
N SER A 57 15.99 1.00 2.98
CA SER A 57 16.68 1.49 1.78
C SER A 57 15.98 1.09 0.48
N ALA A 58 15.43 -0.12 0.42
CA ALA A 58 14.63 -0.59 -0.72
C ALA A 58 13.33 0.23 -0.85
N ILE A 59 12.59 0.41 0.24
CA ILE A 59 11.35 1.20 0.27
C ILE A 59 11.62 2.66 -0.13
N LEU A 60 12.64 3.31 0.44
CA LEU A 60 13.01 4.68 0.08
C LEU A 60 13.38 4.83 -1.40
N SER A 61 14.01 3.80 -1.99
CA SER A 61 14.32 3.77 -3.42
C SER A 61 13.04 3.72 -4.26
N ARG A 62 12.08 2.86 -3.91
CA ARG A 62 10.76 2.78 -4.57
C ARG A 62 9.98 4.10 -4.41
N LEU A 63 9.99 4.70 -3.23
CA LEU A 63 9.36 6.01 -2.96
C LEU A 63 9.98 7.13 -3.80
N LYS A 64 11.30 7.09 -4.03
CA LYS A 64 12.00 8.06 -4.87
C LYS A 64 11.62 7.94 -6.33
N GLU A 65 11.51 6.73 -6.86
CA GLU A 65 11.08 6.49 -8.24
C GLU A 65 9.68 7.07 -8.50
N ARG A 66 8.81 7.04 -7.48
CA ARG A 66 7.47 7.64 -7.52
C ARG A 66 7.42 9.12 -7.14
N GLY A 67 8.56 9.73 -6.78
CA GLY A 67 8.67 11.15 -6.46
C GLY A 67 8.17 11.56 -5.07
N PHE A 68 7.98 10.62 -4.14
CA PHE A 68 7.53 10.90 -2.77
C PHE A 68 8.65 11.38 -1.85
N VAL A 69 9.88 11.01 -2.14
CA VAL A 69 11.05 11.39 -1.35
C VAL A 69 12.15 11.97 -2.23
N ARG A 70 12.93 12.85 -1.63
CA ARG A 70 14.12 13.46 -2.23
C ARG A 70 15.35 12.79 -1.63
N HIS A 71 16.33 12.50 -2.49
CA HIS A 71 17.56 11.83 -2.06
C HIS A 71 18.78 12.67 -2.42
N LYS A 72 19.56 13.00 -1.39
CA LYS A 72 20.90 13.59 -1.51
C LYS A 72 21.84 12.79 -0.63
N ARG A 73 22.51 11.79 -1.21
CA ARG A 73 23.34 10.80 -0.48
C ARG A 73 24.15 11.44 0.66
N PRO A 74 24.08 10.91 1.89
CA PRO A 74 23.30 9.74 2.36
C PRO A 74 21.88 10.09 2.88
N TYR A 75 21.35 11.29 2.59
CA TYR A 75 20.17 11.84 3.23
C TYR A 75 18.90 11.78 2.38
N TRP A 76 17.78 11.52 3.05
CA TRP A 76 16.44 11.37 2.49
C TRP A 76 15.49 12.36 3.17
N ALA A 77 14.61 12.99 2.41
CA ALA A 77 13.59 13.89 2.92
C ALA A 77 12.27 13.63 2.20
N ILE A 78 11.14 13.93 2.85
CA ILE A 78 9.85 13.94 2.17
C ILE A 78 9.84 14.99 1.05
N THR A 79 9.02 14.80 0.03
CA THR A 79 8.78 15.82 -0.98
C THR A 79 7.89 16.95 -0.43
N ASP A 80 8.17 18.20 -0.81
CA ASP A 80 7.28 19.34 -0.49
C ASP A 80 6.01 19.34 -1.36
N ASP A 81 5.93 18.44 -2.35
CA ASP A 81 4.77 18.24 -3.22
C ASP A 81 3.65 17.50 -2.45
N LYS A 82 3.05 18.22 -1.49
CA LYS A 82 2.00 17.68 -0.60
C LYS A 82 0.75 17.28 -1.39
N GLU A 83 0.49 17.87 -2.55
CA GLU A 83 -0.61 17.51 -3.43
C GLU A 83 -0.42 16.11 -4.06
N ARG A 84 0.77 15.82 -4.60
CA ARG A 84 1.14 14.49 -5.08
C ARG A 84 1.12 13.45 -3.96
N LEU A 85 1.63 13.83 -2.78
CA LEU A 85 1.63 12.95 -1.61
C LEU A 85 0.18 12.60 -1.19
N GLN A 86 -0.71 13.59 -1.08
CA GLN A 86 -2.11 13.38 -0.74
C GLN A 86 -2.88 12.62 -1.83
N ALA A 87 -2.61 12.85 -3.11
CA ALA A 87 -3.24 12.11 -4.20
C ALA A 87 -2.90 10.62 -4.15
N ALA A 88 -1.65 10.29 -3.82
CA ALA A 88 -1.22 8.91 -3.62
C ALA A 88 -1.85 8.29 -2.37
N TYR A 89 -1.89 9.01 -1.24
CA TYR A 89 -2.60 8.54 -0.04
C TYR A 89 -4.09 8.29 -0.29
N ARG A 90 -4.76 9.17 -1.05
CA ARG A 90 -6.17 8.99 -1.44
C ARG A 90 -6.35 7.80 -2.38
N LEU A 91 -5.47 7.62 -3.36
CA LEU A 91 -5.53 6.47 -4.27
C LEU A 91 -5.28 5.15 -3.53
N HIS A 92 -4.34 5.13 -2.59
CA HIS A 92 -4.07 3.94 -1.78
C HIS A 92 -5.24 3.60 -0.84
N ARG A 93 -5.90 4.62 -0.25
CA ARG A 93 -7.15 4.44 0.50
C ARG A 93 -8.33 4.04 -0.39
N HIS A 94 -8.33 4.44 -1.67
CA HIS A 94 -9.38 4.02 -2.61
C HIS A 94 -9.20 2.59 -3.14
N HIS A 95 -8.02 1.98 -3.03
CA HIS A 95 -7.91 0.52 -3.13
C HIS A 95 -8.53 -0.20 -1.92
N GLU A 96 -8.73 0.48 -0.79
CA GLU A 96 -9.51 -0.01 0.37
C GLU A 96 -11.03 0.31 0.23
N THR A 97 -11.46 1.11 -0.75
CA THR A 97 -12.88 1.54 -0.91
C THR A 97 -13.45 1.35 -2.32
N ALA A 98 -12.75 0.65 -3.21
CA ALA A 98 -13.24 0.34 -4.56
C ALA A 98 -13.76 -1.09 -4.74
N ASP A 99 -13.84 -1.90 -3.68
CA ASP A 99 -14.50 -3.21 -3.70
C ASP A 99 -15.87 -3.23 -3.01
N GLU A 100 -16.37 -2.09 -2.49
CA GLU A 100 -17.74 -2.01 -1.94
C GLU A 100 -18.84 -1.81 -3.01
N GLN A 101 -18.55 -2.02 -4.30
CA GLN A 101 -19.53 -1.86 -5.39
C GLN A 101 -19.79 -3.11 -6.23
N TYR A 102 -19.45 -4.31 -5.71
CA TYR A 102 -20.05 -5.58 -6.15
C TYR A 102 -20.45 -6.46 -4.95
N GLY A 103 -21.05 -5.86 -3.94
CA GLY A 103 -21.77 -6.60 -2.90
C GLY A 103 -23.12 -7.08 -3.40
N GLY A 104 -23.22 -8.33 -3.84
CA GLY A 104 -24.50 -9.01 -4.03
C GLY A 104 -24.51 -10.08 -5.12
N GLU A 105 -23.71 -11.13 -4.96
CA GLU A 105 -24.07 -12.41 -5.56
C GLU A 105 -25.47 -12.83 -5.09
N ARG A 106 -26.41 -12.92 -6.04
CA ARG A 106 -27.62 -13.71 -5.85
C ARG A 106 -27.56 -14.90 -6.79
N LEU A 107 -26.88 -15.94 -6.32
CA LEU A 107 -26.97 -17.31 -6.85
C LEU A 107 -28.31 -17.91 -6.40
N GLU A 108 -29.40 -17.59 -7.10
CA GLU A 108 -30.66 -18.33 -6.95
C GLU A 108 -31.33 -18.46 -8.33
N ASP A 109 -31.55 -19.71 -8.74
CA ASP A 109 -32.39 -20.21 -9.83
C ASP A 109 -31.81 -20.27 -11.27
N LEU A 110 -30.97 -21.30 -11.49
CA LEU A 110 -30.91 -22.01 -12.77
C LEU A 110 -31.24 -23.49 -12.55
N GLN A 111 -32.52 -23.79 -12.32
CA GLN A 111 -33.08 -25.06 -12.81
C GLN A 111 -33.49 -24.84 -14.27
N THR A 112 -32.63 -25.22 -15.21
CA THR A 112 -33.03 -25.45 -16.59
C THR A 112 -33.08 -26.94 -16.84
N ASP A 113 -34.32 -27.40 -16.90
CA ASP A 113 -34.77 -28.66 -17.46
C ASP A 113 -34.46 -28.72 -18.99
N GLU A 114 -34.56 -29.92 -19.54
CA GLU A 114 -34.38 -30.34 -20.95
C GLU A 114 -32.97 -30.37 -21.56
N MET A 115 -32.41 -31.59 -21.54
CA MET A 115 -31.50 -32.11 -22.57
C MET A 115 -32.30 -32.35 -23.86
N GLU A 116 -31.96 -31.67 -24.95
CA GLU A 116 -32.41 -32.05 -26.29
C GLU A 116 -31.31 -32.84 -27.02
N GLU A 117 -31.65 -34.06 -27.45
CA GLU A 117 -30.79 -34.93 -28.27
C GLU A 117 -30.54 -34.29 -29.65
N VAL A 118 -29.27 -34.17 -30.03
CA VAL A 118 -28.89 -33.83 -31.40
C VAL A 118 -28.74 -35.13 -32.20
N GLN A 119 -29.61 -35.29 -33.19
CA GLN A 119 -29.62 -36.38 -34.18
C GLN A 119 -28.37 -36.42 -35.06
#